data_AF-A0A3M1NTG0-F1
#
_entry.id   AF-A0A3M1NTG0-F1
#
_cell.length_a   1.000
_cell.length_b   1.000
_cell.length_c   1.000
_cell.angle_alpha   90.00
_cell.angle_beta   90.00
_cell.angle_gamma   90.00
#
_symmetry.space_group_name_H-M   'P 1'
#
loop_
_entity.id
_entity.type
_entity.pdbx_description
1 polymer ?
#
loop_
_entity_poly.entity_id
_entity_poly.type
_entity_poly.pdbx_seq_one_letter_code
_entity_poly.pdbx_strand_id
1 'polypeptide(L)'
;MTYLKNPDHPELPLCKHMRTKASYVPDLKNEHYMKIFHPYSPCFCLKTLRSIGPDDDVVCAAECTPERMCFEPLFTHLLTEQGSQEKKDSSDA
;
A
#
# COMPACT_ATOMS: atom_id res chain seq x y z
N MET A 1 3.67 -15.27 2.62
CA MET A 1 4.04 -13.84 2.48
C MET A 1 2.78 -13.03 2.75
N THR A 2 2.64 -12.53 3.97
CA THR A 2 1.36 -12.00 4.46
C THR A 2 1.29 -10.50 4.22
N TYR A 3 0.68 -10.17 3.08
CA TYR A 3 0.04 -8.93 2.63
C TYR A 3 0.63 -7.58 3.07
N LEU A 4 1.30 -6.93 2.13
CA LEU A 4 1.30 -5.48 1.97
C LEU A 4 -0.16 -5.06 1.68
N LYS A 5 -0.96 -4.85 2.72
CA LYS A 5 -2.22 -4.12 2.65
C LYS A 5 -2.09 -2.88 3.50
N ASN A 6 -2.69 -1.80 3.03
CA ASN A 6 -2.82 -0.61 3.84
C ASN A 6 -3.66 -0.97 5.09
N PRO A 7 -3.14 -0.80 6.30
CA PRO A 7 -3.88 -1.11 7.53
C PRO A 7 -5.08 -0.18 7.72
N ASP A 8 -5.00 1.05 7.20
CA ASP A 8 -6.06 2.06 7.31
C ASP A 8 -7.10 1.90 6.19
N HIS A 9 -6.66 1.47 5.00
CA HIS A 9 -7.50 1.34 3.79
C HIS A 9 -7.20 0.05 3.02
N PRO A 10 -7.53 -1.14 3.56
CA PRO A 10 -7.15 -2.43 2.98
C PRO A 10 -7.70 -2.70 1.57
N GLU A 11 -8.69 -1.93 1.14
CA GLU A 11 -9.32 -1.90 -0.19
C GLU A 11 -8.54 -1.07 -1.23
N LEU A 12 -7.72 -0.11 -0.79
CA LEU A 12 -6.99 0.77 -1.71
C LEU A 12 -5.65 0.13 -2.13
N PRO A 13 -5.23 0.32 -3.40
CA PRO A 13 -3.93 -0.11 -3.85
C PRO A 13 -2.82 0.65 -3.11
N LEU A 14 -1.73 -0.04 -2.78
CA LEU A 14 -0.55 0.60 -2.19
C LEU A 14 0.33 1.23 -3.26
N CYS A 15 0.92 2.39 -2.98
CA CYS A 15 1.94 2.98 -3.85
C CYS A 15 3.22 2.13 -3.84
N LYS A 16 3.77 1.79 -5.01
CA LYS A 16 5.00 1.00 -5.16
C LYS A 16 6.23 1.68 -4.55
N HIS A 17 6.17 3.00 -4.34
CA HIS A 17 7.24 3.79 -3.75
C HIS A 17 7.11 3.99 -2.24
N MET A 18 5.97 3.65 -1.62
CA MET A 18 5.80 3.80 -0.17
C MET A 18 6.50 2.66 0.57
N ARG A 19 7.23 2.98 1.63
CA ARG A 19 7.88 2.02 2.52
C ARG A 19 7.68 2.39 3.98
N THR A 20 7.49 1.39 4.82
CA THR A 20 7.62 1.51 6.27
C THR A 20 9.04 1.10 6.65
N LYS A 21 9.74 1.91 7.46
CA LYS A 21 11.04 1.51 8.00
C LYS A 21 10.83 0.97 9.41
N ALA A 22 11.22 -0.28 9.64
CA ALA A 22 11.43 -0.75 11.00
C ALA A 22 12.80 -0.25 11.48
N SER A 23 12.83 0.41 12.63
CA SER A 23 14.06 0.91 13.23
C SER A 23 14.86 -0.23 13.81
N TYR A 24 16.09 -0.44 13.33
CA TYR A 24 17.01 -1.38 13.96
C TYR A 24 17.40 -0.83 15.34
N VAL A 25 17.05 -1.55 16.41
CA VAL A 25 17.42 -1.23 17.79
C VAL A 25 18.44 -2.28 18.26
N PRO A 26 19.73 -1.93 18.40
CA PRO A 26 20.79 -2.91 18.70
C PRO A 26 20.55 -3.72 19.97
N ASP A 27 20.00 -3.08 21.01
CA ASP A 27 19.76 -3.70 22.31
C ASP A 27 18.46 -4.51 22.38
N LEU A 28 17.65 -4.50 21.31
CA LEU A 28 16.37 -5.18 21.28
C LEU A 28 16.57 -6.67 20.97
N LYS A 29 16.47 -7.50 22.03
CA LYS A 29 16.67 -8.95 21.97
C LYS A 29 15.54 -9.75 21.28
N ASN A 30 14.49 -9.08 20.80
CA ASN A 30 13.36 -9.75 20.17
C ASN A 30 13.67 -10.01 18.70
N GLU A 31 13.99 -11.24 18.30
CA GLU A 31 14.26 -11.65 16.91
C GLU A 31 13.12 -11.40 15.90
N HIS A 32 11.93 -11.04 16.38
CA HIS A 32 10.74 -10.78 15.57
C HIS A 32 10.28 -9.33 15.63
N TYR A 33 11.05 -8.41 16.21
CA TYR A 33 10.65 -7.00 16.32
C TYR A 33 10.32 -6.36 14.96
N MET A 34 11.03 -6.77 13.90
CA MET A 34 10.79 -6.31 12.52
C MET A 34 9.46 -6.80 11.93
N LYS A 35 8.81 -7.80 12.55
CA LYS A 35 7.52 -8.36 12.12
C LYS A 35 6.33 -7.65 12.78
N ILE A 36 6.57 -6.82 13.80
CA ILE A 36 5.52 -6.14 14.54
C ILE A 36 5.15 -4.87 13.76
N PHE A 37 3.94 -4.84 13.21
CA PHE A 37 3.37 -3.62 12.68
C PHE A 37 3.06 -2.68 13.84
N HIS A 38 3.71 -1.52 13.88
CA HIS A 38 3.32 -0.44 14.77
C HIS A 38 2.48 0.59 14.00
N PRO A 39 1.30 1.00 14.50
CA PRO A 39 0.47 2.01 13.83
C PRO A 39 1.17 3.38 13.71
N TYR A 40 2.19 3.63 14.54
CA TYR A 40 3.03 4.83 14.50
C TYR A 40 4.34 4.64 13.72
N SER A 41 4.44 3.60 12.90
CA SER A 41 5.63 3.37 12.07
C SER A 41 5.78 4.49 11.05
N PRO A 42 6.93 5.18 11.00
CA PRO A 42 7.14 6.22 10.00
C PRO A 42 7.14 5.62 8.59
N CYS A 43 6.46 6.33 7.69
CA CYS A 43 6.42 6.02 6.26
C CYS A 43 7.38 6.93 5.49
N PHE A 44 7.93 6.40 4.40
CA PHE A 44 8.91 7.08 3.56
C PHE A 44 8.61 6.82 2.09
N CYS A 45 8.89 7.81 1.24
CA CYS A 45 8.81 7.67 -0.20
C CYS A 45 10.19 7.31 -0.77
N LEU A 46 10.27 6.26 -1.60
CA LEU A 46 11.51 5.86 -2.25
C LEU A 46 12.01 6.86 -3.30
N LYS A 47 11.14 7.70 -3.87
CA LYS A 47 11.55 8.74 -4.83
C LYS A 47 12.38 9.83 -4.17
N THR A 48 12.05 10.18 -2.92
CA THR A 48 12.69 11.29 -2.19
C THR A 48 13.61 10.81 -1.07
N LEU A 49 13.52 9.53 -0.69
CA LEU A 49 14.18 8.94 0.48
C LEU A 49 13.84 9.67 1.79
N ARG A 50 12.68 10.33 1.84
CA ARG A 50 12.22 11.17 2.95
C ARG A 50 10.80 10.80 3.36
N SER A 51 10.37 11.33 4.50
CA SER A 51 8.96 11.32 4.95
C SER A 51 8.09 12.34 4.20
N ILE A 52 8.67 13.09 3.26
CA ILE A 52 8.00 14.03 2.37
C ILE A 52 8.10 13.50 0.95
N GLY A 53 6.96 13.44 0.25
CA GLY A 53 6.85 12.98 -1.12
C GLY A 53 7.35 14.01 -2.14
N PRO A 54 7.38 13.65 -3.43
CA PRO A 54 7.74 14.59 -4.50
C PRO A 54 6.66 15.66 -4.76
N ASP A 55 5.49 15.48 -4.17
CA ASP A 55 4.35 16.41 -4.11
C ASP A 55 4.45 17.41 -2.94
N ASP A 56 5.57 17.41 -2.20
CA ASP A 56 5.80 18.22 -0.99
C ASP A 56 4.86 17.91 0.19
N ASP A 57 4.11 16.80 0.12
CA ASP A 57 3.23 16.33 1.18
C ASP A 57 3.83 15.20 2.02
N VAL A 58 3.33 15.03 3.25
CA VAL A 58 3.76 13.97 4.16
C VAL A 58 3.41 12.60 3.58
N VAL A 59 4.32 11.64 3.68
CA VAL A 59 4.07 10.25 3.29
C VAL A 59 3.45 9.52 4.48
N CYS A 60 2.18 9.12 4.36
CA CYS A 60 1.51 8.26 5.34
C CYS A 60 0.62 7.25 4.62
N ALA A 61 0.28 6.15 5.31
CA ALA A 61 -0.54 5.09 4.71
C ALA A 61 -1.95 5.60 4.36
N ALA A 62 -2.56 6.42 5.22
CA ALA A 62 -3.89 6.99 5.00
C ALA A 62 -3.99 7.90 3.76
N GLU A 63 -2.94 8.65 3.43
CA GLU A 63 -2.98 9.68 2.37
C GLU A 63 -2.21 9.30 1.10
N CYS A 64 -1.42 8.22 1.12
CA CYS A 64 -0.69 7.76 -0.06
C CYS A 64 -1.61 6.93 -0.98
N THR A 65 -2.57 7.61 -1.59
CA THR A 65 -3.68 7.05 -2.36
C THR A 65 -3.60 7.48 -3.84
N PRO A 66 -4.41 6.87 -4.74
CA PRO A 66 -4.44 7.21 -6.17
C PRO A 66 -4.74 8.67 -6.51
N GLU A 67 -5.31 9.44 -5.58
CA GLU A 67 -5.60 10.87 -5.75
C GLU A 67 -4.32 11.73 -5.80
N ARG A 68 -3.19 11.22 -5.29
CA ARG A 68 -1.90 11.91 -5.39
C ARG A 68 -1.33 11.82 -6.79
N MET A 69 -0.86 12.94 -7.33
CA MET A 69 -0.33 13.01 -8.69
C MET A 69 0.86 12.08 -8.96
N CYS A 70 1.66 11.78 -7.93
CA CYS A 70 2.85 10.94 -8.05
C CYS A 70 2.62 9.47 -7.71
N PHE A 71 1.38 9.09 -7.40
CA PHE A 71 1.00 7.74 -6.99
C PHE A 71 1.22 6.75 -8.14
N GLU A 72 1.84 5.61 -7.81
CA GLU A 72 2.01 4.52 -8.76
C GLU A 72 1.68 3.20 -8.06
N PRO A 73 0.63 2.46 -8.47
CA PRO A 73 0.19 1.27 -7.75
C PRO A 73 1.25 0.16 -7.79
N LEU A 74 1.41 -0.54 -6.67
CA LEU A 74 2.30 -1.70 -6.53
C LEU A 74 1.80 -2.90 -7.34
N PHE A 75 0.48 -3.03 -7.49
CA PHE A 75 -0.16 -4.08 -8.28
C PHE A 75 -1.21 -3.46 -9.19
N THR A 76 -0.96 -3.48 -10.50
CA THR A 76 -1.83 -2.90 -11.52
C THR A 76 -3.02 -3.80 -11.89
N HIS A 77 -3.01 -5.08 -11.50
CA HIS A 77 -3.92 -6.11 -12.05
C HIS A 77 -5.17 -6.43 -11.21
N LEU A 78 -5.30 -5.95 -9.96
CA LEU A 78 -6.44 -6.32 -9.09
C LEU A 78 -7.72 -5.52 -9.33
N LEU A 79 -7.71 -4.54 -10.24
CA LEU A 79 -8.90 -3.75 -10.59
C LEU A 79 -9.64 -4.29 -11.82
N THR A 80 -9.10 -5.30 -12.52
CA THR A 80 -9.62 -5.75 -13.82
C THR A 80 -10.60 -6.92 -13.74
N GLU A 81 -10.81 -7.54 -12.57
CA GLU A 81 -11.61 -8.79 -12.46
C GLU A 81 -13.03 -8.63 -11.90
N GLN A 82 -13.67 -7.46 -12.03
CA GLN A 82 -15.10 -7.30 -11.65
C GLN A 82 -16.02 -6.82 -12.79
N GLY A 83 -15.60 -6.98 -14.05
CA GLY A 83 -16.29 -6.40 -15.19
C GLY A 83 -16.78 -7.36 -16.27
N SER A 84 -17.10 -8.64 -15.97
CA SER A 84 -17.70 -9.55 -16.97
C SER A 84 -18.61 -10.61 -16.34
N GLN A 85 -19.76 -10.22 -15.79
CA GLN A 85 -20.92 -11.12 -15.76
C GLN A 85 -21.70 -10.91 -17.06
N GLU A 86 -21.33 -11.66 -18.09
CA GLU A 86 -22.07 -11.77 -19.34
C GLU A 86 -23.44 -12.38 -19.08
N LYS A 87 -24.46 -11.66 -19.55
CA LYS A 87 -25.83 -12.13 -19.74
C LYS A 87 -25.84 -13.34 -20.69
N LYS A 88 -26.30 -14.49 -20.18
CA LYS A 88 -26.88 -15.63 -20.90
C LYS A 88 -27.70 -16.36 -19.82
N ASP A 89 -29.02 -16.41 -19.87
CA ASP A 89 -29.81 -16.99 -20.94
C ASP A 89 -31.11 -16.20 -21.20
N SER A 90 -31.29 -15.80 -22.46
CA SER A 90 -32.60 -15.75 -23.07
C SER A 90 -32.46 -16.31 -24.48
N SER A 91 -32.98 -17.52 -24.71
CA SER A 91 -33.61 -17.98 -25.97
C SER A 91 -33.52 -19.51 -26.09
N ASP A 92 -34.66 -20.18 -25.92
CA ASP A 92 -35.26 -21.16 -26.85
C ASP A 92 -36.45 -21.80 -26.09
N ALA A 93 -37.69 -21.45 -26.42
CA ALA A 93 -38.50 -22.02 -27.52
C ALA A 93 -39.03 -23.42 -27.16
#